data_AF-A0A945ZFY3-F1
#
_entry.id   AF-A0A945ZFY3-F1
#
_cell.length_a   1.000
_cell.length_b   1.000
_cell.length_c   1.000
_cell.angle_alpha   90.00
_cell.angle_beta   90.00
_cell.angle_gamma   90.00
#
_symmetry.space_group_name_H-M   'P 1'
#
loop_
_entity.id
_entity.type
_entity.pdbx_description
1 polymer ?
#
loop_
_entity_poly.entity_id
_entity_poly.type
_entity_poly.pdbx_seq_one_letter_code
_entity_poly.pdbx_strand_id
1 'polypeptide(L)'
;MQHVWNQHDLSELTDPGSIDRVGHFVHGNQDGGYAFEMPLMGYQILRFTDEFSTELKREGNLDQVRPLVHEVRRGSLKRDGDDGWELRFVAYALIRNELDPANGMPLGEIDYASDLEYSQIQLVADDEAGLYRFRSWVAKNGLLDDSQAKAV
;
A
#
# COMPACT_ATOMS: atom_id res chain seq x y z
N MET A 1 6.31 -3.75 24.73
CA MET A 1 5.99 -2.40 24.20
C MET A 1 6.49 -2.43 22.77
N GLN A 2 5.64 -2.14 21.79
CA GLN A 2 6.08 -2.20 20.38
C GLN A 2 6.95 -0.98 20.06
N HIS A 3 8.02 -1.21 19.31
CA HIS A 3 8.89 -0.18 18.76
C HIS A 3 8.43 0.13 17.34
N VAL A 4 8.44 1.42 16.98
CA VAL A 4 7.92 1.90 15.70
C VAL A 4 8.92 2.84 15.06
N TRP A 5 9.27 2.58 13.81
CA TRP A 5 9.93 3.52 12.92
C TRP A 5 8.95 3.99 11.85
N ASN A 6 9.00 5.28 11.53
CA ASN A 6 8.25 5.87 10.43
C ASN A 6 9.22 6.47 9.40
N GLN A 7 8.67 7.17 8.41
CA GLN A 7 9.43 7.87 7.36
C GLN A 7 10.56 8.79 7.86
N HIS A 8 10.47 9.35 9.07
CA HIS A 8 11.55 10.15 9.65
C HIS A 8 12.71 9.30 10.17
N ASP A 9 12.44 8.06 10.59
CA ASP A 9 13.43 7.14 11.15
C ASP A 9 14.09 6.29 10.05
N LEU A 10 13.36 6.02 8.97
CA LEU A 10 13.81 5.26 7.80
C LEU A 10 13.23 5.89 6.53
N SER A 11 14.02 6.72 5.85
CA SER A 11 13.59 7.47 4.66
C SER A 11 13.13 6.58 3.51
N GLU A 12 13.63 5.35 3.45
CA GLU A 12 13.28 4.36 2.44
C GLU A 12 11.81 3.93 2.53
N LEU A 13 11.15 4.17 3.67
CA LEU A 13 9.69 4.02 3.82
C LEU A 13 8.89 5.12 3.11
N THR A 14 9.54 6.14 2.53
CA THR A 14 8.87 7.18 1.72
C THR A 14 8.83 6.87 0.23
N ASP A 15 9.62 5.91 -0.25
CA ASP A 15 9.61 5.49 -1.64
C ASP A 15 8.39 4.59 -1.88
N PRO A 16 7.41 4.97 -2.71
CA PRO A 16 6.26 4.12 -3.01
C PRO A 16 6.68 2.75 -3.58
N GLY A 17 7.77 2.70 -4.35
CA GLY A 17 8.30 1.46 -4.90
C GLY A 17 8.91 0.52 -3.85
N SER A 18 9.22 1.01 -2.65
CA SER A 18 9.73 0.19 -1.54
C SER A 18 8.69 -0.84 -1.09
N ILE A 19 7.43 -0.43 -0.95
CA ILE A 19 6.35 -1.31 -0.54
C ILE A 19 6.06 -2.34 -1.62
N ASP A 20 6.05 -1.96 -2.89
CA ASP A 20 5.81 -2.91 -3.97
C ASP A 20 6.90 -3.99 -4.04
N ARG A 21 8.18 -3.61 -3.87
CA ARG A 21 9.29 -4.58 -3.86
C ARG A 21 9.19 -5.52 -2.66
N VAL A 22 8.94 -4.99 -1.47
CA VAL A 22 8.76 -5.82 -0.26
C VAL A 22 7.51 -6.70 -0.38
N GLY A 23 6.42 -6.14 -0.91
CA GLY A 23 5.15 -6.83 -1.14
C GLY A 23 5.32 -8.00 -2.11
N HIS A 24 5.96 -7.78 -3.26
CA HIS A 24 6.24 -8.83 -4.23
C HIS A 24 7.04 -9.98 -3.61
N PHE A 25 8.07 -9.66 -2.82
CA PHE A 25 8.86 -10.66 -2.11
C PHE A 25 8.00 -11.45 -1.12
N VAL A 26 7.23 -10.78 -0.27
CA VAL A 26 6.35 -11.40 0.73
C VAL A 26 5.33 -12.32 0.08
N HIS A 27 4.68 -11.86 -1.00
CA HIS A 27 3.74 -12.66 -1.77
C HIS A 27 4.39 -13.92 -2.37
N GLY A 28 5.62 -13.83 -2.87
CA GLY A 28 6.34 -14.97 -3.42
C GLY A 28 6.86 -15.98 -2.40
N ASN A 29 6.83 -15.65 -1.09
CA ASN A 29 7.47 -16.43 -0.03
C ASN A 29 6.55 -16.75 1.15
N GLN A 30 5.23 -16.82 0.96
CA GLN A 30 4.29 -17.03 2.07
C GLN A 30 4.55 -18.32 2.88
N ASP A 31 4.98 -19.40 2.22
CA ASP A 31 5.38 -20.66 2.87
C ASP A 31 6.62 -20.51 3.77
N GLY A 32 7.37 -19.41 3.64
CA GLY A 32 8.55 -19.07 4.43
C GLY A 32 8.26 -18.30 5.73
N GLY A 33 7.00 -18.23 6.16
CA GLY A 33 6.59 -17.48 7.35
C GLY A 33 6.40 -15.98 7.10
N TYR A 34 6.15 -15.61 5.84
CA TYR A 34 5.79 -14.25 5.43
C TYR A 34 4.27 -14.15 5.24
N ALA A 35 3.68 -13.03 5.61
CA ALA A 35 2.25 -12.81 5.47
C ALA A 35 1.93 -11.41 4.95
N PHE A 36 0.86 -11.33 4.16
CA PHE A 36 0.24 -10.10 3.71
C PHE A 36 -1.21 -10.08 4.19
N GLU A 37 -1.60 -9.00 4.86
CA GLU A 37 -2.95 -8.81 5.39
C GLU A 37 -3.47 -7.44 4.98
N MET A 38 -4.62 -7.38 4.29
CA MET A 38 -5.25 -6.11 3.92
C MET A 38 -6.78 -6.28 3.92
N PRO A 39 -7.48 -5.87 4.99
CA PRO A 39 -8.93 -5.90 5.05
C PRO A 39 -9.56 -4.83 4.15
N LEU A 40 -10.78 -5.11 3.69
CA LEU A 40 -11.64 -4.12 3.04
C LEU A 40 -12.02 -3.05 4.06
N MET A 41 -11.61 -1.82 3.83
CA MET A 41 -11.98 -0.64 4.63
C MET A 41 -12.71 0.34 3.70
N GLY A 42 -13.71 1.02 4.26
CA GLY A 42 -14.81 1.66 3.53
C GLY A 42 -14.43 2.67 2.45
N TYR A 43 -15.35 2.78 1.49
CA TYR A 43 -15.28 3.58 0.27
C TYR A 43 -15.64 5.07 0.51
N GLN A 44 -14.90 5.99 -0.11
CA GLN A 44 -15.24 7.43 -0.18
C GLN A 44 -15.57 7.85 -1.61
N ILE A 45 -16.71 8.54 -1.82
CA ILE A 45 -17.19 8.93 -3.16
C ILE A 45 -16.66 10.31 -3.54
N LEU A 46 -15.97 10.41 -4.69
CA LEU A 46 -15.60 11.68 -5.32
C LEU A 46 -16.53 11.96 -6.51
N ARG A 47 -16.84 13.24 -6.76
CA ARG A 47 -17.62 13.67 -7.92
C ARG A 47 -16.72 14.45 -8.88
N PHE A 48 -16.91 14.24 -10.17
CA PHE A 48 -16.12 14.91 -11.21
C PHE A 48 -16.66 16.27 -11.61
N THR A 49 -15.73 17.12 -12.04
CA THR A 49 -16.02 18.23 -12.92
C THR A 49 -16.11 17.75 -14.37
N ASP A 50 -16.78 18.53 -15.23
CA ASP A 50 -16.97 18.16 -16.64
C ASP A 50 -15.65 18.13 -17.42
N GLU A 51 -14.68 19.00 -17.08
CA GLU A 51 -13.35 18.98 -17.71
C GLU A 51 -12.59 17.69 -17.42
N PHE A 52 -12.52 17.27 -16.15
CA PHE A 52 -11.80 16.05 -15.77
C PHE A 52 -12.46 14.79 -16.33
N SER A 53 -13.80 14.78 -16.40
CA SER A 53 -14.56 13.70 -17.04
C SER A 53 -14.20 13.56 -18.52
N THR A 54 -13.96 14.67 -19.21
CA THR A 54 -13.62 14.66 -20.64
C THR A 54 -12.22 14.09 -20.86
N GLU A 55 -11.26 14.44 -20.00
CA GLU A 55 -9.89 13.93 -20.05
C GLU A 55 -9.82 12.43 -19.75
N LEU A 56 -10.54 11.96 -18.72
CA LEU A 56 -10.65 10.54 -18.37
C LEU A 56 -11.29 9.69 -19.49
N LYS A 57 -12.32 10.19 -20.17
CA LYS A 57 -12.92 9.49 -21.32
C LYS A 57 -11.92 9.35 -22.46
N ARG A 58 -11.11 10.38 -22.68
CA ARG A 58 -10.08 10.40 -23.73
C ARG A 58 -8.95 9.41 -23.45
N GLU A 59 -8.52 9.27 -22.20
CA GLU A 59 -7.37 8.44 -21.81
C GLU A 59 -7.74 7.00 -21.47
N GLY A 60 -8.91 6.78 -20.84
CA GLY A 60 -9.35 5.48 -20.36
C GLY A 60 -10.21 4.67 -21.33
N ASN A 61 -10.57 5.23 -22.49
CA ASN A 61 -11.49 4.62 -23.46
C ASN A 61 -12.85 4.24 -22.81
N LEU A 62 -13.36 5.10 -21.94
CA LEU A 62 -14.57 4.88 -21.15
C LEU A 62 -15.80 5.49 -21.84
N ASP A 63 -16.82 4.67 -22.11
CA ASP A 63 -18.09 5.14 -22.68
C ASP A 63 -18.86 6.09 -21.73
N GLN A 64 -18.67 5.93 -20.42
CA GLN A 64 -19.26 6.77 -19.37
C GLN A 64 -18.31 6.94 -18.18
N VAL A 65 -18.27 8.14 -17.60
CA VAL A 65 -17.54 8.41 -16.36
C VAL A 65 -18.52 8.28 -15.21
N ARG A 66 -18.36 7.22 -14.42
CA ARG A 66 -19.10 6.99 -13.17
C ARG A 66 -18.34 7.66 -12.02
N PRO A 67 -18.97 7.98 -10.88
CA PRO A 67 -18.27 8.55 -9.72
C PRO A 67 -17.08 7.65 -9.34
N LEU A 68 -15.85 8.19 -9.31
CA LEU A 68 -14.74 7.39 -8.80
C LEU A 68 -14.79 7.38 -7.29
N VAL A 69 -14.41 6.24 -6.77
CA VAL A 69 -14.47 5.95 -5.36
C VAL A 69 -13.05 5.72 -4.90
N HIS A 70 -12.67 6.43 -3.84
CA HIS A 70 -11.42 6.20 -3.17
C HIS A 70 -11.61 5.06 -2.16
N GLU A 71 -10.97 3.93 -2.41
CA GLU A 71 -10.85 2.85 -1.46
C GLU A 71 -9.63 3.09 -0.59
N VAL A 72 -9.84 3.11 0.73
CA VAL A 72 -8.77 3.26 1.71
C VAL A 72 -8.61 1.94 2.43
N ARG A 73 -7.51 1.24 2.25
CA ARG A 73 -7.21 -0.02 2.97
C ARG A 73 -6.04 0.17 3.92
N ARG A 74 -6.08 -0.50 5.08
CA ARG A 74 -4.90 -0.59 5.97
C ARG A 74 -4.26 -1.94 5.76
N GLY A 75 -3.10 -1.99 5.16
CA GLY A 75 -2.38 -3.23 4.92
C GLY A 75 -1.27 -3.45 5.93
N SER A 76 -0.84 -4.71 6.05
CA SER A 76 0.44 -5.07 6.62
C SER A 76 1.16 -6.14 5.83
N LEU A 77 2.48 -6.03 5.80
CA LEU A 77 3.43 -7.04 5.33
C LEU A 77 4.25 -7.45 6.55
N LYS A 78 4.29 -8.74 6.88
CA LYS A 78 4.96 -9.20 8.09
C LYS A 78 5.77 -10.46 7.89
N ARG A 79 6.75 -10.62 8.77
CA ARG A 79 7.44 -11.87 9.04
C ARG A 79 7.25 -12.18 10.52
N ASP A 80 6.77 -13.37 10.83
CA ASP A 80 6.58 -13.81 12.21
C ASP A 80 7.86 -14.48 12.77
N GLY A 81 8.00 -14.55 14.09
CA GLY A 81 9.14 -15.21 14.79
C GLY A 81 10.20 -14.24 15.33
N ASP A 82 11.37 -14.76 15.71
CA ASP A 82 12.43 -13.98 16.39
C ASP A 82 13.00 -12.83 15.54
N ASP A 83 12.98 -12.99 14.21
CA ASP A 83 13.31 -11.95 13.23
C ASP A 83 12.14 -10.97 12.96
N GLY A 84 11.08 -11.06 13.76
CA GLY A 84 9.76 -10.56 13.42
C GLY A 84 9.70 -9.05 13.23
N TRP A 85 9.00 -8.66 12.17
CA TRP A 85 8.72 -7.27 11.83
C TRP A 85 7.40 -7.18 11.08
N GLU A 86 6.76 -6.03 11.17
CA GLU A 86 5.51 -5.71 10.47
C GLU A 86 5.62 -4.33 9.84
N LEU A 87 5.54 -4.25 8.52
CA LEU A 87 5.31 -3.01 7.79
C LEU A 87 3.81 -2.77 7.69
N ARG A 88 3.32 -1.72 8.34
CA ARG A 88 1.93 -1.25 8.25
C ARG A 88 1.85 -0.08 7.29
N PHE A 89 0.78 0.01 6.53
CA PHE A 89 0.56 1.10 5.57
C PHE A 89 -0.93 1.34 5.33
N VAL A 90 -1.22 2.50 4.76
CA VAL A 90 -2.52 2.81 4.17
C VAL A 90 -2.37 2.77 2.66
N ALA A 91 -3.11 1.89 2.00
CA ALA A 91 -3.20 1.81 0.54
C ALA A 91 -4.46 2.55 0.07
N TYR A 92 -4.30 3.28 -1.02
CA TYR A 92 -5.32 4.11 -1.64
C TYR A 92 -5.51 3.67 -3.08
N ALA A 93 -6.76 3.47 -3.50
CA ALA A 93 -7.07 3.08 -4.86
C ALA A 93 -8.26 3.88 -5.37
N LEU A 94 -8.22 4.28 -6.63
CA LEU A 94 -9.41 4.76 -7.34
C LEU A 94 -10.12 3.56 -7.96
N ILE A 95 -11.43 3.44 -7.76
CA ILE A 95 -12.27 2.37 -8.31
C ILE A 95 -13.29 2.96 -9.30
N ARG A 96 -13.51 2.26 -10.43
CA ARG A 96 -14.42 2.66 -11.53
C ARG A 96 -15.84 2.06 -11.43
N ASN A 97 -16.13 1.32 -10.37
CA ASN A 97 -17.40 0.65 -10.17
C ASN A 97 -18.56 1.59 -9.88
N GLU A 98 -19.75 1.13 -10.26
CA GLU A 98 -20.99 1.60 -9.66
C GLU A 98 -21.05 1.10 -8.22
N LEU A 99 -21.41 1.99 -7.29
CA LEU A 99 -21.68 1.59 -5.92
C LEU A 99 -23.18 1.44 -5.71
N ASP A 100 -23.56 0.48 -4.88
CA ASP A 100 -24.91 0.41 -4.33
C ASP A 100 -25.13 1.65 -3.43
N PRO A 101 -26.10 2.52 -3.75
CA PRO A 101 -26.36 3.73 -2.98
C PRO A 101 -26.84 3.45 -1.54
N ALA A 102 -27.30 2.23 -1.22
CA ALA A 102 -27.78 1.86 0.10
C ALA A 102 -26.66 1.51 1.08
N ASN A 103 -25.55 0.93 0.61
CA ASN A 103 -24.46 0.43 1.46
C ASN A 103 -23.06 0.91 1.05
N GLY A 104 -22.93 1.58 -0.10
CA GLY A 104 -21.66 2.09 -0.62
C GLY A 104 -20.71 1.02 -1.15
N MET A 105 -21.17 -0.21 -1.36
CA MET A 105 -20.34 -1.32 -1.85
C MET A 105 -20.36 -1.40 -3.40
N PRO A 106 -19.29 -1.86 -4.05
CA PRO A 106 -19.26 -2.09 -5.49
C PRO A 106 -20.35 -3.06 -5.96
N LEU A 107 -21.06 -2.68 -7.02
CA LEU A 107 -21.92 -3.56 -7.80
C LEU A 107 -21.03 -4.29 -8.82
N GLY A 108 -20.85 -5.60 -8.62
CA GLY A 108 -20.04 -6.46 -9.51
C GLY A 108 -18.56 -6.53 -9.13
N GLU A 109 -17.73 -6.99 -10.08
CA GLU A 109 -16.27 -7.12 -9.90
C GLU A 109 -15.58 -5.75 -9.84
N ILE A 110 -14.64 -5.59 -8.91
CA ILE A 110 -13.90 -4.34 -8.70
C ILE A 110 -12.95 -4.08 -9.88
N ASP A 111 -13.19 -3.01 -10.62
CA ASP A 111 -12.34 -2.48 -11.68
C ASP A 111 -11.56 -1.26 -11.16
N TYR A 112 -10.24 -1.41 -11.06
CA TYR A 112 -9.36 -0.39 -10.52
C TYR A 112 -9.03 0.66 -11.59
N ALA A 113 -9.23 1.92 -11.24
CA ALA A 113 -8.92 3.07 -12.09
C ALA A 113 -7.45 3.50 -12.02
N SER A 114 -6.78 3.17 -10.92
CA SER A 114 -5.40 3.51 -10.61
C SER A 114 -4.71 2.34 -9.93
N ASP A 115 -3.38 2.37 -9.95
CA ASP A 115 -2.56 1.55 -9.07
C ASP A 115 -2.79 1.95 -7.59
N LEU A 116 -2.31 1.10 -6.68
CA LEU A 116 -2.35 1.37 -5.24
C LEU A 116 -1.31 2.44 -4.88
N GLU A 117 -1.76 3.54 -4.28
CA GLU A 117 -0.89 4.53 -3.66
C GLU A 117 -0.74 4.23 -2.17
N TYR A 118 0.49 4.06 -1.70
CA TYR A 118 0.76 3.77 -0.29
C TYR A 118 1.15 5.02 0.50
N SER A 119 0.70 5.09 1.74
CA SER A 119 1.02 6.17 2.68
C SER A 119 1.05 5.68 4.13
N GLN A 120 1.45 6.57 5.04
CA GLN A 120 1.49 6.31 6.49
C GLN A 120 2.24 5.01 6.82
N ILE A 121 3.35 4.82 6.13
CA ILE A 121 4.14 3.60 6.22
C ILE A 121 4.89 3.59 7.55
N GLN A 122 4.73 2.51 8.31
CA GLN A 122 5.33 2.30 9.61
C GLN A 122 5.95 0.91 9.69
N LEU A 123 7.18 0.84 10.15
CA LEU A 123 7.83 -0.41 10.53
C LEU A 123 7.62 -0.63 12.03
N VAL A 124 7.11 -1.78 12.40
CA VAL A 124 6.80 -2.16 13.77
C VAL A 124 7.56 -3.44 14.12
N ALA A 125 8.12 -3.48 15.33
CA ALA A 125 8.75 -4.67 15.89
C ALA A 125 8.54 -4.75 17.41
N ASP A 126 8.68 -5.94 17.98
CA ASP A 126 8.50 -6.16 19.43
C ASP A 126 9.69 -5.69 20.26
N ASP A 127 10.87 -5.54 19.63
CA ASP A 127 12.07 -4.97 20.22
C ASP A 127 12.81 -4.06 19.21
N GLU A 128 13.68 -3.18 19.72
CA GLU A 128 14.46 -2.26 18.88
C GLU A 128 15.38 -2.99 17.89
N ALA A 129 15.90 -4.15 18.28
CA ALA A 129 16.75 -4.96 17.41
C ALA A 129 15.99 -5.49 16.19
N GLY A 130 14.68 -5.72 16.28
CA GLY A 130 13.80 -6.13 15.18
C GLY A 130 13.74 -5.10 14.06
N LEU A 131 13.79 -3.81 14.40
CA LEU A 131 13.84 -2.73 13.42
C LEU A 131 15.16 -2.77 12.60
N TYR A 132 16.29 -3.04 13.26
CA TYR A 132 17.58 -3.23 12.58
C TYR A 132 17.66 -4.55 11.80
N ARG A 133 17.00 -5.61 12.27
CA ARG A 133 16.87 -6.89 11.55
C ARG A 133 16.12 -6.68 10.22
N PHE A 134 15.03 -5.91 10.22
CA PHE A 134 14.34 -5.53 9.00
C PHE A 134 15.28 -4.81 8.02
N ARG A 135 16.01 -3.78 8.48
CA ARG A 135 16.95 -3.03 7.62
C ARG A 135 18.03 -3.93 7.01
N SER A 136 18.56 -4.86 7.79
CA SER A 136 19.54 -5.85 7.30
C SER A 136 18.92 -6.81 6.30
N TRP A 137 17.66 -7.21 6.51
CA TRP A 137 16.92 -8.09 5.63
C TRP A 137 16.62 -7.45 4.27
N VAL A 138 16.15 -6.19 4.24
CA VAL A 138 15.90 -5.48 2.97
C VAL A 138 17.17 -5.29 2.15
N ALA A 139 18.29 -4.94 2.79
CA ALA A 139 19.59 -4.81 2.13
C ALA A 139 20.08 -6.16 1.57
N LYS A 140 20.02 -7.23 2.37
CA LYS A 140 20.43 -8.58 1.95
C LYS A 140 19.67 -9.09 0.73
N ASN A 141 18.39 -8.73 0.61
CA ASN A 141 17.52 -9.17 -0.48
C ASN A 141 17.43 -8.16 -1.64
N GLY A 142 18.18 -7.05 -1.59
CA GLY A 142 18.16 -6.02 -2.64
C GLY A 142 16.78 -5.37 -2.82
N LEU A 143 15.99 -5.27 -1.75
CA LEU A 143 14.61 -4.78 -1.79
C LEU A 143 14.52 -3.26 -1.68
N LEU A 144 15.56 -2.62 -1.15
CA LEU A 144 15.71 -1.17 -1.08
C LEU A 144 17.06 -0.79 -1.66
N ASP A 145 17.11 0.37 -2.30
CA ASP A 145 18.33 0.86 -2.95
C ASP A 145 19.19 1.61 -1.93
N ASP A 146 20.42 1.13 -1.69
CA ASP A 146 21.40 1.75 -0.78
C ASP A 146 21.86 3.15 -1.25
N SER A 147 21.43 3.58 -2.43
CA SER A 147 21.81 4.85 -3.05
C SER A 147 21.29 6.10 -2.31
N GLN A 148 20.35 5.95 -1.36
CA GLN A 148 19.85 7.03 -0.52
C GLN A 148 20.39 7.04 0.93
N ALA A 149 21.18 6.04 1.32
CA ALA A 149 21.78 5.97 2.66
C ALA A 149 22.96 6.96 2.89
N LYS A 150 23.24 7.86 1.93
CA LYS A 150 24.26 8.91 2.03
C LYS A 150 23.65 10.29 1.78
N ALA A 151 22.85 10.76 2.73
CA ALA A 151 22.63 12.18 2.95
C ALA A 151 22.52 12.44 4.46
N VAL A 152 23.67 12.36 5.15
CA VAL A 152 23.91 13.04 6.43
C VAL A 152 25.19 13.84 6.27
#